data_AF-A0A851T3T1-F1
#
_entry.id   AF-A0A851T3T1-F1
#
_cell.length_a   1.000
_cell.length_b   1.000
_cell.length_c   1.000
_cell.angle_alpha   90.00
_cell.angle_beta   90.00
_cell.angle_gamma   90.00
#
_symmetry.space_group_name_H-M   'P 1'
#
loop_
_entity.id
_entity.type
_entity.pdbx_description
1 polymer ?
#
loop_
_entity_poly.entity_id
_entity_poly.type
_entity_poly.pdbx_seq_one_letter_code
_entity_poly.pdbx_strand_id
1 'polypeptide(L)'
;KYLNAYTGTALLRCRRDSHRLLCSALPLVRLLESRGQRYPCALRTLHVGGTIRSCQKFLIQYNRRELLTLLQNCTNEGERRAIQQSVLSCSLTEEPSQSGDEEDDDDTD
;
A
#
# COMPACT_ATOMS: atom_id res chain seq x y z
N LYS A 1 4.00 -9.30 5.91
CA LYS A 1 3.91 -7.89 6.39
C LYS A 1 4.77 -7.05 5.46
N TYR A 2 4.33 -5.89 5.00
CA TYR A 2 5.02 -5.08 3.98
C TYR A 2 5.18 -3.64 4.48
N LEU A 3 6.35 -3.05 4.29
CA LEU A 3 6.63 -1.64 4.53
C LEU A 3 7.59 -1.17 3.44
N ASN A 4 7.25 -0.09 2.77
CA ASN A 4 8.13 0.58 1.84
C ASN A 4 8.41 1.99 2.36
N ALA A 5 9.66 2.21 2.79
CA ALA A 5 10.09 3.49 3.33
C ALA A 5 10.17 4.59 2.26
N TYR A 6 10.39 4.23 0.99
CA TYR A 6 10.47 5.19 -0.11
C TYR A 6 9.09 5.76 -0.48
N THR A 7 8.05 4.91 -0.48
CA THR A 7 6.67 5.35 -0.78
C THR A 7 5.86 5.66 0.47
N GLY A 8 6.39 5.40 1.68
CA GLY A 8 5.67 5.61 2.94
C GLY A 8 4.44 4.71 3.12
N THR A 9 4.39 3.55 2.44
CA THR A 9 3.22 2.65 2.47
C THR A 9 3.49 1.40 3.30
N ALA A 10 2.50 0.98 4.10
CA ALA A 10 2.58 -0.20 4.95
C ALA A 10 1.33 -1.07 4.82
N LEU A 11 1.51 -2.38 4.94
CA LEU A 11 0.42 -3.36 5.01
C LEU A 11 0.32 -3.92 6.43
N LEU A 12 -0.77 -3.57 7.11
CA LEU A 12 -1.09 -4.00 8.48
C LEU A 12 -2.13 -5.13 8.44
N ARG A 13 -1.88 -6.23 9.15
CA ARG A 13 -2.85 -7.33 9.35
C ARG A 13 -3.52 -7.14 10.71
N CYS A 14 -4.83 -7.28 10.75
CA CYS A 14 -5.62 -7.29 11.97
C CYS A 14 -6.76 -8.31 11.87
N ARG A 15 -7.40 -8.63 13.00
CA ARG A 15 -8.63 -9.43 13.03
C ARG A 15 -9.77 -8.63 12.42
N ARG A 16 -10.73 -9.32 11.79
CA ARG A 16 -11.91 -8.70 11.17
C ARG A 16 -12.65 -7.78 12.16
N ASP A 17 -12.81 -8.19 13.41
CA ASP A 17 -13.58 -7.40 14.38
C ASP A 17 -12.83 -6.14 14.85
N SER A 18 -11.50 -6.15 14.75
CA SER A 18 -10.64 -5.07 15.23
C SER A 18 -10.28 -4.03 14.15
N HIS A 19 -10.62 -4.27 12.87
CA HIS A 19 -10.19 -3.38 11.78
C HIS A 19 -10.72 -1.95 11.95
N ARG A 20 -11.95 -1.78 12.47
CA ARG A 20 -12.54 -0.45 12.71
C ARG A 20 -11.78 0.32 13.77
N LEU A 21 -11.42 -0.34 14.88
CA LEU A 21 -10.61 0.23 15.94
C LEU A 21 -9.22 0.61 15.44
N LEU A 22 -8.59 -0.26 14.63
CA LEU A 22 -7.32 0.07 14.02
C LEU A 22 -7.43 1.31 13.12
N CYS A 23 -8.43 1.35 12.24
CA CYS A 23 -8.64 2.49 11.33
C CYS A 23 -8.93 3.80 12.07
N SER A 24 -9.62 3.77 13.21
CA SER A 24 -9.87 4.96 14.03
C SER A 24 -8.65 5.38 14.86
N ALA A 25 -7.79 4.43 15.25
CA ALA A 25 -6.59 4.70 16.01
C ALA A 25 -5.45 5.28 15.16
N LEU A 26 -5.31 4.88 13.89
CA LEU A 26 -4.20 5.30 13.03
C LEU A 26 -4.04 6.83 12.91
N PRO A 27 -5.10 7.63 12.68
CA PRO A 27 -4.99 9.10 12.63
C PRO A 27 -4.60 9.76 13.96
N LEU A 28 -4.72 9.05 15.09
CA LEU A 28 -4.33 9.55 16.42
C LEU A 28 -2.81 9.46 16.63
N VAL A 29 -2.11 8.62 15.85
CA VAL A 29 -0.65 8.55 15.87
C VAL A 29 -0.10 9.76 15.13
N ARG A 30 0.35 10.75 15.89
CA ARG A 30 0.88 12.02 15.37
C ARG A 30 2.40 12.16 15.46
N LEU A 31 3.04 11.28 16.22
CA LEU A 31 4.44 11.39 16.57
C LEU A 31 5.06 10.00 16.66
N LEU A 32 6.19 9.81 15.97
CA LEU A 32 6.99 8.60 16.05
C LEU A 32 8.31 8.92 16.74
N GLU A 33 8.65 8.19 17.79
CA GLU A 33 9.92 8.34 18.50
C GLU A 33 10.92 7.28 18.04
N SER A 34 12.14 7.71 17.71
CA SER A 34 13.24 6.84 17.33
C SER A 34 14.57 7.44 17.78
N ARG A 35 15.39 6.64 18.48
CA ARG A 35 16.72 7.04 18.99
C ARG A 35 16.74 8.39 19.74
N GLY A 36 15.69 8.67 20.53
CA GLY A 36 15.55 9.91 21.29
C GLY A 36 15.08 11.12 20.47
N GLN A 37 14.82 10.96 19.17
CA GLN A 37 14.26 11.99 18.32
C GLN A 37 12.79 11.69 17.99
N ARG A 38 11.99 12.75 17.90
CA ARG A 38 10.55 12.68 17.64
C ARG A 38 10.24 13.23 16.25
N TYR A 39 9.52 12.46 15.45
CA TYR A 39 9.16 12.78 14.07
C TYR A 39 7.65 12.94 13.96
N PRO A 40 7.13 14.11 13.54
CA PRO A 40 5.72 14.26 13.28
C PRO A 40 5.32 13.36 12.12
N CYS A 41 4.19 12.66 12.24
CA CYS A 41 3.70 11.77 11.21
C CYS A 41 2.16 11.77 11.16
N ALA A 42 1.62 11.31 10.03
CA ALA A 42 0.20 11.07 9.86
C ALA A 42 0.01 9.72 9.18
N LEU A 43 -0.68 8.80 9.86
CA LEU A 43 -0.99 7.48 9.31
C LEU A 43 -2.40 7.51 8.73
N ARG A 44 -2.51 7.26 7.41
CA ARG A 44 -3.79 7.25 6.70
C ARG A 44 -4.09 5.86 6.16
N THR A 45 -5.31 5.40 6.39
CA THR A 45 -5.79 4.16 5.77
C THR A 45 -6.12 4.44 4.31
N LEU A 46 -5.39 3.79 3.39
CA LEU A 46 -5.68 3.86 1.95
C LEU A 46 -6.75 2.86 1.52
N HIS A 47 -6.68 1.63 2.05
CA HIS A 47 -7.60 0.55 1.70
C HIS A 47 -7.64 -0.52 2.80
N VAL A 48 -8.80 -1.16 2.97
CA VAL A 48 -9.00 -2.33 3.81
C VAL A 48 -9.51 -3.46 2.91
N GLY A 49 -8.72 -4.53 2.81
CA GLY A 49 -9.04 -5.71 1.98
C GLY A 49 -9.03 -6.99 2.80
N GLY A 50 -9.73 -8.02 2.31
CA GLY A 50 -9.80 -9.34 2.96
C GLY A 50 -8.56 -10.20 2.76
N THR A 51 -7.84 -10.01 1.65
CA THR A 51 -6.63 -10.76 1.31
C THR A 51 -5.48 -9.83 0.94
N ILE A 52 -4.24 -10.27 1.16
CA ILE A 52 -3.03 -9.51 0.79
C ILE A 52 -3.04 -9.18 -0.70
N ARG A 53 -3.43 -10.15 -1.55
CA ARG A 53 -3.52 -10.00 -3.01
C ARG A 53 -4.49 -8.90 -3.42
N SER A 54 -5.66 -8.78 -2.77
CA SER A 54 -6.61 -7.69 -3.05
C SER A 54 -6.03 -6.31 -2.71
N CYS A 55 -5.35 -6.19 -1.57
CA CYS A 55 -4.69 -4.95 -1.17
C CYS A 55 -3.56 -4.57 -2.13
N GLN A 56 -2.80 -5.54 -2.65
CA GLN A 56 -1.74 -5.30 -3.63
C GLN A 56 -2.30 -4.81 -4.96
N LYS A 57 -3.37 -5.43 -5.47
CA LYS A 57 -4.06 -4.97 -6.69
C LYS A 57 -4.53 -3.53 -6.54
N PHE A 58 -5.14 -3.19 -5.39
CA PHE A 58 -5.51 -1.81 -5.08
C PHE A 58 -4.29 -0.89 -5.08
N LEU A 59 -3.20 -1.27 -4.39
CA LEU A 59 -2.00 -0.43 -4.26
C LEU A 59 -1.35 -0.13 -5.62
N ILE A 60 -1.31 -1.11 -6.53
CA ILE A 60 -0.82 -0.92 -7.91
C ILE A 60 -1.67 0.12 -8.64
N GLN A 61 -3.01 0.01 -8.57
CA GLN A 61 -3.91 0.98 -9.21
C GLN A 61 -3.79 2.37 -8.59
N TYR A 62 -3.66 2.45 -7.26
CA TYR A 62 -3.46 3.69 -6.52
C TYR A 62 -2.17 4.39 -6.96
N ASN A 63 -1.04 3.67 -6.96
CA ASN A 63 0.26 4.23 -7.38
C ASN A 63 0.25 4.68 -8.85
N ARG A 64 -0.43 3.94 -9.74
CA ARG A 64 -0.60 4.37 -11.14
C ARG A 64 -1.31 5.71 -11.26
N ARG A 65 -2.39 5.92 -10.50
CA ARG A 65 -3.12 7.20 -10.47
C ARG A 65 -2.26 8.32 -9.90
N GLU A 66 -1.54 8.05 -8.81
CA GLU A 66 -0.66 9.03 -8.17
C GLU A 66 0.45 9.49 -9.12
N LEU A 67 1.10 8.57 -9.86
CA LEU A 67 2.11 8.92 -10.87
C LEU A 67 1.54 9.81 -11.98
N LEU A 68 0.31 9.56 -12.44
CA LEU A 68 -0.34 10.40 -13.44
C LEU A 68 -0.66 11.79 -12.91
N THR A 69 -1.13 11.90 -11.66
CA THR A 69 -1.35 13.18 -10.99
C THR A 69 -0.05 13.95 -10.80
N LEU A 70 1.03 13.27 -10.39
CA LEU A 70 2.35 13.89 -10.27
C LEU A 70 2.84 14.41 -11.63
N LEU A 71 2.72 13.62 -12.69
CA LEU A 71 3.11 14.02 -14.04
C LEU A 71 2.39 15.29 -14.52
N GLN A 72 1.10 15.43 -14.21
CA GLN A 72 0.31 16.61 -14.55
C GLN A 72 0.78 17.86 -13.80
N ASN A 73 1.24 17.69 -12.55
CA ASN A 73 1.62 18.79 -11.68
C ASN A 73 3.12 19.16 -11.76
N CYS A 74 3.94 18.38 -12.47
CA CYS A 74 5.37 18.65 -12.59
C CYS A 74 5.65 19.92 -13.40
N THR A 75 6.47 20.79 -12.84
CA THR A 75 6.98 22.02 -13.47
C THR A 75 8.40 21.88 -14.03
N ASN A 76 9.12 20.83 -13.61
CA ASN A 76 10.50 20.55 -14.01
C ASN A 76 10.55 19.47 -15.10
N GLU A 77 11.20 19.78 -16.22
CA GLU A 77 11.38 18.85 -17.36
C GLU A 77 12.16 17.59 -16.99
N GLY A 78 13.12 17.68 -16.07
CA GLY A 78 13.89 16.52 -15.59
C GLY A 78 13.02 15.52 -14.84
N GLU A 79 12.21 16.02 -13.90
CA GLU A 79 11.24 15.21 -13.14
C GLU A 79 10.15 14.63 -14.03
N ARG A 80 9.66 15.44 -14.98
CA ARG A 80 8.66 15.02 -15.97
C ARG A 80 9.14 13.80 -16.75
N ARG A 81 10.39 13.80 -17.24
CA ARG A 81 10.99 12.67 -17.96
C ARG A 81 11.10 11.42 -17.08
N ALA A 82 11.56 11.56 -15.84
CA ALA A 82 11.69 10.44 -14.91
C ALA A 82 10.32 9.80 -14.60
N ILE A 83 9.28 10.62 -14.40
CA ILE A 83 7.92 10.14 -14.16
C ILE A 83 7.34 9.50 -15.42
N GLN A 84 7.56 10.08 -16.61
CA GLN A 84 7.14 9.46 -17.87
C GLN A 84 7.76 8.07 -18.06
N GLN A 85 9.07 7.92 -17.81
CA GLN A 85 9.74 6.63 -17.85
C GLN A 85 9.13 5.63 -16.84
N SER A 86 8.86 6.09 -15.62
CA SER A 86 8.22 5.28 -14.59
C SER A 86 6.82 4.81 -15.02
N VAL A 87 6.00 5.71 -15.57
CA VAL A 87 4.66 5.38 -16.08
C VAL A 87 4.73 4.37 -17.23
N LEU A 88 5.65 4.55 -18.18
CA LEU A 88 5.84 3.62 -19.30
C LEU A 88 6.30 2.24 -18.82
N SER A 89 7.18 2.18 -17.81
CA SER A 89 7.65 0.92 -17.21
C SER A 89 6.60 0.18 -16.38
N CYS A 90 5.52 0.87 -15.94
CA CYS A 90 4.41 0.25 -15.19
C CYS A 90 3.44 -0.58 -16.06
N SER A 91 3.68 -0.66 -17.36
CA SER A 91 2.98 -1.55 -18.31
C SER A 91 3.45 -2.99 -18.09
N LEU A 92 2.87 -3.69 -17.11
CA LEU A 92 3.19 -5.11 -16.88
C LEU A 92 2.09 -6.01 -17.46
N THR A 93 2.51 -6.88 -18.37
CA THR A 93 1.88 -8.14 -18.77
C THR A 93 1.50 -8.96 -17.54
N GLU A 94 0.32 -9.57 -17.57
CA GLU A 94 -0.18 -10.41 -16.48
C GLU A 94 0.65 -11.70 -16.41
N GLU A 95 1.48 -11.83 -15.38
CA GLU A 95 2.07 -13.13 -15.02
C GLU A 95 0.97 -14.03 -14.43
N PRO A 96 0.75 -15.24 -14.96
CA PRO A 96 -0.31 -16.13 -14.49
C PRO A 96 -0.06 -16.53 -13.05
N SER A 97 -1.05 -16.24 -12.21
CA SER A 97 -1.05 -16.59 -10.80
C SER A 97 -1.29 -18.08 -10.61
N GLN A 98 -0.29 -18.84 -10.17
CA GLN A 98 -0.53 -20.17 -9.62
C GLN A 98 -1.40 -20.04 -8.36
N SER A 99 -2.66 -20.45 -8.46
CA SER A 99 -3.54 -20.73 -7.33
C SER A 99 -3.09 -22.05 -6.71
N GLY A 100 -2.45 -22.00 -5.55
CA GLY A 100 -2.39 -23.16 -4.67
C GLY A 100 -3.74 -23.26 -3.98
N ASP A 101 -4.52 -24.26 -4.38
CA ASP A 101 -5.68 -24.71 -3.63
C ASP A 101 -5.13 -25.30 -2.31
N GLU A 102 -5.45 -24.68 -1.18
CA GLU A 102 -5.26 -25.30 0.14
C GLU A 102 -6.53 -26.12 0.40
N GLU A 103 -6.37 -27.44 0.46
CA GLU A 103 -7.42 -28.40 0.81
C GLU A 103 -7.89 -28.14 2.25
N ASP A 104 -9.20 -27.93 2.42
CA ASP A 104 -9.87 -27.88 3.73
C ASP A 104 -9.93 -29.32 4.30
N ASP A 105 -9.11 -29.62 5.30
CA ASP A 105 -9.33 -30.77 6.19
C ASP A 105 -10.38 -30.37 7.24
N ASP A 106 -11.60 -30.89 7.04
CA ASP A 106 -12.71 -30.90 7.97
C ASP A 106 -12.49 -32.03 8.99
N ASP A 107 -12.11 -31.70 10.22
CA ASP A 107 -12.19 -32.62 11.37
C ASP A 107 -13.33 -32.16 12.28
N THR A 108 -14.38 -32.97 12.27
CA THR A 108 -15.61 -32.90 13.07
C THR A 108 -15.34 -33.31 14.52
N ASP A 109 -15.99 -32.65 15.49
CA ASP A 109 -16.26 -33.18 16.84
C ASP A 109 -17.79 -33.26 17.03
#